data_AF-A0A254R8C2-F1
#
_entry.id   AF-A0A254R8C2-F1
#
_cell.length_a   1.000
_cell.length_b   1.000
_cell.length_c   1.000
_cell.angle_alpha   90.00
_cell.angle_beta   90.00
_cell.angle_gamma   90.00
#
_symmetry.space_group_name_H-M   'P 1'
#
loop_
_entity.id
_entity.type
_entity.pdbx_description
1 polymer ?
#
loop_
_entity_poly.entity_id
_entity_poly.type
_entity_poly.pdbx_seq_one_letter_code
_entity_poly.pdbx_strand_id
1 'polypeptide(L)'
;MPNPTHFTPAAALIATLGVAAHAATSEDPAPGDGVTAMCALRDDPEVCTCATEALQDEVTEEDFAAYDRIGADFTARREAGEPLEAAWDAALAPVADDMGLRPNKLQAQMNPVGRAHRTAIRGCKS
;
A
#
# COMPACT_ATOMS: atom_id res chain seq x y z
N MET A 1 -33.48 58.12 31.63
CA MET A 1 -33.18 57.96 33.06
C MET A 1 -33.81 56.63 33.51
N PRO A 2 -33.32 55.92 34.54
CA PRO A 2 -32.12 55.08 34.58
C PRO A 2 -32.39 53.61 35.00
N ASN A 3 -31.35 52.78 34.80
CA ASN A 3 -30.92 51.61 35.56
C ASN A 3 -31.46 50.18 35.26
N PRO A 4 -30.55 49.17 35.28
CA PRO A 4 -30.75 47.80 34.82
C PRO A 4 -31.14 46.87 35.98
N THR A 5 -31.77 45.75 35.65
CA THR A 5 -31.94 44.65 36.58
C THR A 5 -31.49 43.34 35.96
N HIS A 6 -30.30 42.93 36.41
CA HIS A 6 -29.92 41.58 36.80
C HIS A 6 -30.03 40.43 35.79
N PHE A 7 -28.86 40.17 35.20
CA PHE A 7 -28.37 38.85 34.80
C PHE A 7 -28.53 37.83 35.94
N THR A 8 -29.11 36.67 35.65
CA THR A 8 -28.91 35.44 36.44
C THR A 8 -28.63 34.32 35.44
N PRO A 9 -27.44 33.70 35.42
CA PRO A 9 -27.12 32.62 34.50
C PRO A 9 -27.68 31.30 35.06
N ALA A 10 -28.64 30.71 34.35
CA ALA A 10 -28.91 29.28 34.52
C ALA A 10 -27.74 28.53 33.88
N ALA A 11 -26.93 27.91 34.74
CA ALA A 11 -25.85 27.03 34.37
C ALA A 11 -26.39 25.84 33.56
N ALA A 12 -26.37 25.95 32.23
CA ALA A 12 -26.49 24.80 31.35
C ALA A 12 -25.09 24.24 31.12
N LEU A 13 -24.76 23.21 31.91
CA LEU A 13 -23.69 22.26 31.64
C LEU A 13 -23.96 21.60 30.28
N ILE A 14 -23.46 22.20 29.19
CA ILE A 14 -23.34 21.50 27.92
C ILE A 14 -22.00 20.78 27.97
N ALA A 15 -22.11 19.46 28.13
CA ALA A 15 -21.02 18.52 28.04
C ALA A 15 -20.17 18.82 26.81
N THR A 16 -18.88 19.03 27.03
CA THR A 16 -17.86 19.00 25.98
C THR A 16 -17.84 17.59 25.39
N LEU A 17 -18.60 17.39 24.32
CA LEU A 17 -18.34 16.30 23.38
C LEU A 17 -17.00 16.60 22.72
N GLY A 18 -15.94 16.05 23.31
CA GLY A 18 -14.67 15.85 22.64
C GLY A 18 -14.91 14.91 21.48
N VAL A 19 -15.15 15.49 20.29
CA VAL A 19 -14.99 14.77 19.04
C VAL A 19 -13.49 14.52 18.90
N ALA A 20 -13.03 13.36 19.39
CA ALA A 20 -11.77 12.81 18.97
C ALA A 20 -11.89 12.56 17.47
N ALA A 21 -11.41 13.53 16.67
CA ALA A 21 -11.12 13.32 15.27
C ALA A 21 -10.16 12.13 15.22
N HIS A 22 -10.70 10.95 14.91
CA HIS A 22 -9.91 9.85 14.37
C HIS A 22 -9.50 10.31 12.98
N ALA A 23 -8.46 11.14 12.93
CA ALA A 23 -7.64 11.24 11.75
C ALA A 23 -7.04 9.84 11.55
N ALA A 24 -7.74 9.01 10.79
CA ALA A 24 -7.09 7.93 10.08
C ALA A 24 -6.04 8.64 9.23
N THR A 25 -4.79 8.65 9.70
CA THR A 25 -3.66 8.97 8.85
C THR A 25 -3.66 7.84 7.81
N SER A 26 -4.28 8.11 6.67
CA SER A 26 -3.95 7.39 5.45
C SER A 26 -2.52 7.80 5.13
N GLU A 27 -1.56 7.20 5.83
CA GLU A 27 -0.19 7.15 5.33
C GLU A 27 -0.30 6.41 4.02
N ASP A 28 -0.09 7.13 2.92
CA ASP A 28 0.14 6.49 1.64
C ASP A 28 1.27 5.48 1.84
N PRO A 29 1.12 4.23 1.40
CA PRO A 29 2.17 3.23 1.54
C PRO A 29 3.46 3.77 0.93
N ALA A 30 4.57 3.58 1.64
CA ALA A 30 5.87 4.03 1.16
C ALA A 30 6.21 3.29 -0.15
N PRO A 31 6.93 3.93 -1.09
CA PRO A 31 7.37 3.26 -2.31
C PRO A 31 8.10 1.94 -2.00
N GLY A 32 7.60 0.83 -2.53
CA GLY A 32 8.18 -0.50 -2.32
C GLY A 32 7.53 -1.31 -1.19
N ASP A 33 6.56 -0.77 -0.46
CA ASP A 33 5.83 -1.52 0.57
C ASP A 33 5.09 -2.74 0.00
N GLY A 34 4.50 -2.61 -1.19
CA GLY A 34 3.82 -3.70 -1.88
C GLY A 34 4.78 -4.77 -2.38
N VAL A 35 5.95 -4.38 -2.89
CA VAL A 35 7.05 -5.32 -3.24
C VAL A 35 7.53 -6.09 -2.02
N THR A 36 7.77 -5.37 -0.91
CA THR A 36 8.24 -5.93 0.36
C THR A 36 7.21 -6.88 0.95
N ALA A 37 5.94 -6.47 1.01
CA ALA A 37 4.84 -7.28 1.55
C ALA A 37 4.64 -8.56 0.74
N MET A 38 4.70 -8.48 -0.59
CA MET A 38 4.62 -9.65 -1.46
C MET A 38 5.78 -10.63 -1.22
N CYS A 39 7.00 -10.13 -0.99
CA CYS A 39 8.15 -10.97 -0.63
C CYS A 39 7.96 -11.65 0.74
N ALA A 40 7.48 -10.88 1.73
CA ALA A 40 7.29 -11.32 3.11
C ALA A 40 6.26 -12.47 3.27
N LEU A 41 5.46 -12.75 2.23
CA LEU A 41 4.63 -13.96 2.17
C LEU A 41 5.44 -15.26 2.23
N ARG A 42 6.74 -15.23 1.95
CA ARG A 42 7.59 -16.43 1.80
C ARG A 42 8.96 -16.34 2.43
N ASP A 43 9.47 -15.14 2.64
CA ASP A 43 10.84 -14.87 3.05
C ASP A 43 10.89 -13.91 4.25
N ASP A 44 12.05 -13.87 4.92
CA ASP A 44 12.22 -13.05 6.13
C ASP A 44 12.17 -11.54 5.81
N PRO A 45 11.62 -10.70 6.71
CA PRO A 45 11.47 -9.26 6.47
C PRO A 45 12.77 -8.56 6.08
N GLU A 46 13.89 -8.89 6.72
CA GLU A 46 15.20 -8.29 6.41
C GLU A 46 15.69 -8.63 5.00
N VAL A 47 15.44 -9.86 4.53
CA VAL A 47 15.73 -10.28 3.16
C VAL A 47 14.86 -9.50 2.17
N CYS A 48 13.60 -9.27 2.50
CA CYS A 48 12.65 -8.56 1.65
C CYS A 48 12.92 -7.06 1.56
N THR A 49 13.35 -6.41 2.65
CA THR A 49 13.83 -5.02 2.61
C THR A 49 15.04 -4.90 1.69
N CYS A 50 16.07 -5.74 1.91
CA CYS A 50 17.27 -5.76 1.06
C CYS A 50 16.93 -6.01 -0.41
N ALA A 51 16.05 -6.96 -0.69
CA ALA A 51 15.69 -7.31 -2.06
C ALA A 51 14.86 -6.22 -2.76
N THR A 52 14.03 -5.49 -2.02
CA THR A 52 13.23 -4.38 -2.54
C THR A 52 14.12 -3.19 -2.87
N GLU A 53 15.07 -2.85 -2.00
CA GLU A 53 16.07 -1.81 -2.26
C GLU A 53 16.91 -2.16 -3.49
N ALA A 54 17.45 -3.38 -3.55
CA ALA A 54 18.24 -3.83 -4.69
C ALA A 54 17.44 -3.88 -6.01
N LEU A 55 16.12 -4.12 -5.95
CA LEU A 55 15.27 -4.10 -7.14
C LEU A 55 15.12 -2.70 -7.72
N GLN A 56 15.05 -1.65 -6.87
CA GLN A 56 14.90 -0.26 -7.32
C GLN A 56 16.05 0.20 -8.22
N ASP A 57 17.26 -0.32 -7.98
CA ASP A 57 18.45 0.00 -8.79
C ASP A 57 18.50 -0.76 -10.14
N GLU A 58 17.69 -1.80 -10.31
CA GLU A 58 17.76 -2.73 -11.45
C GLU A 58 16.64 -2.52 -12.49
N VAL A 59 15.57 -1.83 -12.13
CA VAL A 59 14.40 -1.62 -13.00
C VAL A 59 14.07 -0.14 -13.16
N THR A 60 13.20 0.18 -14.10
CA THR A 60 12.73 1.56 -14.26
C THR A 60 11.80 1.95 -13.11
N GLU A 61 11.74 3.24 -12.79
CA GLU A 61 10.82 3.77 -11.77
C GLU A 61 9.35 3.42 -12.08
N GLU A 62 8.95 3.49 -13.36
CA GLU A 62 7.61 3.13 -13.82
C GLU A 62 7.32 1.63 -13.59
N ASP A 63 8.26 0.75 -13.97
CA ASP A 63 8.10 -0.69 -13.77
C ASP A 63 8.09 -1.05 -12.28
N PHE A 64 8.91 -0.38 -11.47
CA PHE A 64 8.91 -0.56 -10.01
C PHE A 64 7.58 -0.15 -9.40
N ALA A 65 7.07 1.05 -9.75
CA ALA A 65 5.79 1.54 -9.25
C ALA A 65 4.62 0.64 -9.66
N ALA A 66 4.60 0.14 -10.90
CA ALA A 66 3.59 -0.82 -11.35
C ALA A 66 3.68 -2.13 -10.56
N TYR A 67 4.88 -2.67 -10.38
CA TYR A 67 5.12 -3.92 -9.66
C TYR A 67 4.79 -3.80 -8.17
N ASP A 68 5.04 -2.64 -7.56
CA ASP A 68 4.70 -2.32 -6.18
C ASP A 68 3.19 -2.30 -5.96
N ARG A 69 2.45 -1.60 -6.83
CA ARG A 69 0.98 -1.57 -6.81
C ARG A 69 0.37 -2.96 -6.98
N ILE A 70 0.91 -3.76 -7.91
CA ILE A 70 0.48 -5.16 -8.11
C ILE A 70 0.77 -5.96 -6.84
N GLY A 71 1.96 -5.81 -6.24
CA GLY A 71 2.37 -6.51 -5.03
C GLY A 71 1.45 -6.23 -3.83
N ALA A 72 1.04 -4.97 -3.66
CA ALA A 72 0.11 -4.57 -2.60
C ALA A 72 -1.28 -5.23 -2.77
N ASP A 73 -1.91 -5.11 -3.95
CA ASP A 73 -3.23 -5.71 -4.19
C ASP A 73 -3.16 -7.24 -4.17
N PHE A 74 -2.11 -7.82 -4.75
CA PHE A 74 -1.86 -9.27 -4.69
C PHE A 74 -1.81 -9.75 -3.24
N THR A 75 -1.06 -9.08 -2.38
CA THR A 75 -0.93 -9.47 -0.96
C THR A 75 -2.27 -9.38 -0.23
N ALA A 76 -3.01 -8.30 -0.40
CA ALA A 76 -4.35 -8.15 0.19
C ALA A 76 -5.32 -9.26 -0.25
N ARG A 77 -5.28 -9.66 -1.53
CA ARG A 77 -6.09 -10.78 -2.06
C ARG A 77 -5.67 -12.13 -1.49
N ARG A 78 -4.37 -12.35 -1.31
CA ARG A 78 -3.83 -13.57 -0.68
C ARG A 78 -4.27 -13.68 0.77
N GLU A 79 -4.29 -12.57 1.51
CA GLU A 79 -4.81 -12.49 2.87
C GLU A 79 -6.33 -12.75 2.93
N ALA A 80 -7.07 -12.30 1.91
CA ALA A 80 -8.50 -12.60 1.75
C ALA A 80 -8.78 -14.07 1.33
N GLY A 81 -7.74 -14.88 1.11
CA GLY A 81 -7.84 -16.31 0.80
C GLY A 81 -7.96 -16.64 -0.69
N GLU A 82 -7.81 -15.66 -1.59
CA GLU A 82 -7.79 -15.92 -3.03
C GLU A 82 -6.57 -16.79 -3.41
N PRO A 83 -6.72 -17.79 -4.30
CA PRO A 83 -5.59 -18.60 -4.75
C PRO A 83 -4.57 -17.77 -5.53
N LEU A 84 -3.30 -18.21 -5.53
CA LEU A 84 -2.16 -17.41 -6.01
C LEU A 84 -2.35 -16.85 -7.42
N GLU A 85 -2.75 -17.68 -8.37
CA GLU A 85 -2.94 -17.28 -9.77
C GLU A 85 -4.08 -16.29 -9.93
N ALA A 86 -5.23 -16.55 -9.27
CA ALA A 86 -6.38 -15.64 -9.33
C ALA A 86 -6.06 -14.28 -8.69
N ALA A 87 -5.38 -14.28 -7.54
CA ALA A 87 -4.97 -13.06 -6.86
C ALA A 87 -4.04 -12.21 -7.73
N TRP A 88 -3.11 -12.86 -8.43
CA TRP A 88 -2.15 -12.18 -9.30
C TRP A 88 -2.82 -11.59 -10.55
N ASP A 89 -3.66 -12.38 -11.23
CA ASP A 89 -4.41 -11.93 -12.40
C ASP A 89 -5.35 -10.76 -12.05
N ALA A 90 -6.01 -10.84 -10.89
CA ALA A 90 -6.89 -9.80 -10.41
C ALA A 90 -6.14 -8.52 -10.01
N ALA A 91 -4.92 -8.64 -9.45
CA ALA A 91 -4.06 -7.50 -9.13
C ALA A 91 -3.47 -6.82 -10.38
N LEU A 92 -3.25 -7.56 -11.46
CA LEU A 92 -2.80 -6.99 -12.72
C LEU A 92 -3.86 -6.15 -13.42
N ALA A 93 -5.14 -6.52 -13.32
CA ALA A 93 -6.22 -5.91 -14.07
C ALA A 93 -6.34 -4.38 -13.88
N PRO A 94 -6.41 -3.82 -12.65
CA PRO A 94 -6.54 -2.38 -12.46
C PRO A 94 -5.28 -1.61 -12.87
N VAL A 95 -4.09 -2.16 -12.61
CA VAL A 95 -2.83 -1.51 -13.00
C VAL A 95 -2.68 -1.49 -14.53
N ALA A 96 -3.10 -2.56 -15.20
CA ALA A 96 -3.11 -2.61 -16.66
C ALA A 96 -4.07 -1.57 -17.25
N ASP A 97 -5.28 -1.44 -16.68
CA ASP A 97 -6.27 -0.45 -17.12
C ASP A 97 -5.74 0.99 -16.98
N ASP A 98 -5.14 1.32 -15.84
CA ASP A 98 -4.53 2.63 -15.58
C ASP A 98 -3.40 2.97 -16.57
N MET A 99 -2.63 1.97 -16.98
CA MET A 99 -1.55 2.12 -17.96
C MET A 99 -2.04 2.06 -19.42
N GLY A 100 -3.34 1.88 -19.66
CA GLY A 100 -3.89 1.71 -21.01
C GLY A 100 -3.44 0.42 -21.69
N LEU A 101 -3.09 -0.60 -20.91
CA LEU A 101 -2.60 -1.89 -21.37
C LEU A 101 -3.65 -2.98 -21.16
N ARG A 102 -3.50 -4.08 -21.91
CA ARG A 102 -4.20 -5.33 -21.57
C ARG A 102 -3.45 -6.04 -20.44
N PRO A 103 -4.13 -6.78 -19.54
CA PRO A 103 -3.47 -7.49 -18.44
C PRO A 103 -2.34 -8.42 -18.90
N ASN A 104 -2.50 -9.11 -20.04
CA ASN A 104 -1.46 -9.97 -20.59
C ASN A 104 -0.22 -9.21 -21.11
N LYS A 105 -0.37 -7.95 -21.50
CA LYS A 105 0.75 -7.08 -21.88
C LYS A 105 1.49 -6.61 -20.65
N LEU A 106 0.77 -6.19 -19.61
CA LEU A 106 1.39 -5.82 -18.34
C LEU A 106 2.10 -7.02 -17.70
N GLN A 107 1.49 -8.22 -17.71
CA GLN A 107 2.15 -9.45 -17.27
C GLN A 107 3.49 -9.68 -17.99
N ALA A 108 3.52 -9.50 -19.32
CA ALA A 108 4.74 -9.68 -20.09
C ALA A 108 5.82 -8.65 -19.71
N GLN A 109 5.43 -7.42 -19.39
CA GLN A 109 6.30 -6.36 -18.89
C GLN A 109 6.80 -6.62 -17.46
N MET A 110 5.97 -7.18 -16.58
CA MET A 110 6.34 -7.49 -15.19
C MET A 110 7.15 -8.79 -15.04
N ASN A 111 7.12 -9.69 -16.02
CA ASN A 111 7.93 -10.91 -16.00
C ASN A 111 9.44 -10.69 -15.78
N PRO A 112 10.13 -9.76 -16.48
CA PRO A 112 11.51 -9.42 -16.16
C PRO A 112 11.69 -8.84 -14.75
N VAL A 113 10.79 -7.94 -14.31
CA VAL A 113 10.83 -7.36 -12.96
C VAL A 113 10.76 -8.44 -11.89
N GLY A 114 9.81 -9.37 -12.01
CA GLY A 114 9.70 -10.50 -11.08
C GLY A 114 10.90 -11.45 -11.11
N ARG A 115 11.62 -11.58 -12.24
CA ARG A 115 12.89 -12.33 -12.30
C ARG A 115 14.02 -11.58 -11.60
N ALA A 116 14.11 -10.26 -11.78
CA ALA A 116 15.07 -9.41 -11.08
C ALA A 116 14.84 -9.48 -9.56
N HIS A 117 13.59 -9.34 -9.12
CA HIS A 117 13.22 -9.44 -7.69
C HIS A 117 13.62 -10.79 -7.09
N ARG A 118 13.29 -11.91 -7.75
CA ARG A 118 13.74 -13.25 -7.31
C ARG A 118 15.25 -13.44 -7.30
N THR A 119 15.99 -12.65 -8.08
CA THR A 119 17.46 -12.66 -8.09
C THR A 119 18.01 -11.86 -6.92
N ALA A 120 17.46 -10.67 -6.66
CA ALA A 120 17.76 -9.86 -5.49
C ALA A 120 17.50 -10.63 -4.18
N ILE A 121 16.33 -11.27 -4.04
CA ILE A 121 15.99 -12.12 -2.88
C ILE A 121 17.07 -13.19 -2.63
N ARG A 122 17.57 -13.83 -3.69
CA ARG A 122 18.62 -14.85 -3.54
C ARG A 122 19.95 -14.26 -3.10
N GLY A 123 20.30 -13.06 -3.57
CA GLY A 123 21.51 -12.34 -3.16
C GLY A 123 21.45 -11.83 -1.71
N CYS A 124 20.26 -11.49 -1.22
CA CYS A 124 20.06 -11.01 0.16
C CYS A 124 19.99 -12.13 1.20
N LYS A 125 19.94 -13.41 0.79
CA LYS A 125 19.97 -14.58 1.69
C LYS A 125 21.39 -15.12 1.96
N SER A 126 22.37 -14.61 1.22
CA SER A 126 23.76 -15.09 1.24
C SER A 126 24.68 -14.36 2.22
#